data_AF-A0A397HSB9-F1
#
_entry.id   AF-A0A397HSB9-F1
#
_cell.length_a   1.000
_cell.length_b   1.000
_cell.length_c   1.000
_cell.angle_alpha   90.00
_cell.angle_beta   90.00
_cell.angle_gamma   90.00
#
_symmetry.space_group_name_H-M   'P 1'
#
loop_
_entity.id
_entity.type
_entity.pdbx_description
1 polymer ?
#
loop_
_entity_poly.entity_id
_entity_poly.type
_entity_poly.pdbx_seq_one_letter_code
_entity_poly.pdbx_strand_id
1 'polypeptide(L)'
;MNNRVKLIPRYKDLKSFPNGFLHLALLTASEYRSLMKIMIFIVDELYEDSGSPNFIKNNKITEVYLKWNKMYLLSRKENYEESDVTLLQESINEWAKLFIELFKEHSKSELQFPKLHSWVFHICSSIREFGAINGYTTETYESLHKDYVKKPYKLTNKKEIEKQIMKIVSILFW
;
A
#
# COMPACT_ATOMS: atom_id res chain seq x y z
N MET A 1 2.68 -16.98 10.27
CA MET A 1 2.62 -16.15 9.03
C MET A 1 3.60 -16.60 7.94
N ASN A 2 4.93 -16.56 8.14
CA ASN A 2 5.90 -16.89 7.06
C ASN A 2 5.67 -18.26 6.39
N ASN A 3 5.33 -19.30 7.15
CA ASN A 3 5.07 -20.63 6.58
C ASN A 3 3.83 -20.64 5.67
N ARG A 4 2.79 -19.89 6.03
CA ARG A 4 1.53 -19.80 5.25
C ARG A 4 1.76 -19.11 3.91
N VAL A 5 2.61 -18.08 3.89
CA VAL A 5 3.00 -17.37 2.65
C VAL A 5 3.66 -18.33 1.65
N LYS A 6 4.43 -19.31 2.13
CA LYS A 6 5.09 -20.31 1.27
C LYS A 6 4.12 -21.30 0.64
N LEU A 7 2.94 -21.48 1.23
CA LEU A 7 1.89 -22.39 0.73
C LEU A 7 1.08 -21.76 -0.41
N ILE A 8 1.21 -20.45 -0.64
CA ILE A 8 0.47 -19.75 -1.70
C ILE A 8 1.03 -20.20 -3.06
N PRO A 9 0.18 -20.73 -3.97
CA PRO A 9 0.61 -21.14 -5.30
C PRO A 9 1.26 -19.98 -6.07
N ARG A 10 2.25 -20.29 -6.89
CA ARG A 10 2.87 -19.28 -7.76
C ARG A 10 1.87 -18.85 -8.83
N TYR A 11 1.73 -17.54 -9.01
CA TYR A 11 0.91 -16.94 -10.05
C TYR A 11 1.73 -15.89 -10.80
N LYS A 12 1.51 -15.77 -12.12
CA LYS A 12 2.37 -14.98 -13.03
C LYS A 12 2.54 -13.51 -12.59
N ASP A 13 1.49 -12.91 -12.03
CA ASP A 13 1.46 -11.49 -11.63
C ASP A 13 1.48 -11.28 -10.11
N LEU A 14 1.90 -12.31 -9.37
CA LEU A 14 2.00 -12.27 -7.92
C LEU A 14 3.44 -12.54 -7.48
N LYS A 15 4.04 -11.57 -6.79
CA LYS A 15 5.39 -11.74 -6.25
C LYS A 15 5.40 -12.86 -5.21
N SER A 16 6.27 -13.85 -5.39
CA SER A 16 6.49 -14.91 -4.42
C SER A 16 7.40 -14.46 -3.28
N PHE A 17 7.11 -14.91 -2.06
CA PHE A 17 7.93 -14.63 -0.87
C PHE A 17 8.44 -15.96 -0.26
N PRO A 18 9.42 -16.64 -0.89
CA PRO A 18 9.88 -17.96 -0.47
C PRO A 18 10.52 -17.95 0.94
N ASN A 19 11.07 -16.81 1.36
CA ASN A 19 11.66 -16.61 2.69
C ASN A 19 10.69 -15.89 3.66
N GLY A 20 9.41 -15.80 3.30
CA GLY A 20 8.46 -14.92 3.97
C GLY A 20 8.77 -13.44 3.73
N PHE A 21 8.08 -12.56 4.44
CA PHE A 21 8.22 -11.09 4.30
C PHE A 21 8.54 -10.37 5.61
N LEU A 22 8.42 -11.03 6.77
CA LEU A 22 8.61 -10.40 8.08
C LEU A 22 10.05 -9.89 8.32
N HIS A 23 11.04 -10.41 7.59
CA HIS A 23 12.43 -9.97 7.69
C HIS A 23 12.73 -8.70 6.87
N LEU A 24 11.78 -8.24 6.03
CA LEU A 24 11.98 -7.09 5.16
C LEU A 24 11.81 -5.80 5.98
N ALA A 25 12.93 -5.11 6.23
CA ALA A 25 12.93 -3.83 6.96
C ALA A 25 12.27 -2.68 6.17
N LEU A 26 12.33 -2.75 4.83
CA LEU A 26 11.62 -1.84 3.93
C LEU A 26 10.94 -2.64 2.83
N LEU A 27 9.66 -2.36 2.61
CA LEU A 27 8.88 -2.91 1.51
C LEU A 27 8.83 -1.89 0.36
N THR A 28 9.11 -2.34 -0.85
CA THR A 28 8.84 -1.58 -2.06
C THR A 28 7.34 -1.48 -2.32
N ALA A 29 6.89 -0.48 -3.10
CA ALA A 29 5.48 -0.35 -3.49
C ALA A 29 4.95 -1.63 -4.18
N SER A 30 5.77 -2.29 -5.00
CA SER A 30 5.40 -3.55 -5.67
C SER A 30 5.18 -4.71 -4.69
N GLU A 31 5.98 -4.77 -3.62
CA GLU A 31 5.83 -5.77 -2.57
C GLU A 31 4.59 -5.49 -1.75
N TYR A 32 4.33 -4.23 -1.38
CA TYR A 32 3.12 -3.85 -0.66
C TYR A 32 1.85 -4.25 -1.42
N ARG A 33 1.78 -3.95 -2.73
CA ARG A 33 0.66 -4.37 -3.59
C ARG A 33 0.53 -5.89 -3.68
N SER A 34 1.64 -6.62 -3.72
CA SER A 34 1.62 -8.09 -3.72
C SER A 34 1.13 -8.63 -2.38
N LEU A 35 1.59 -8.06 -1.26
CA LEU A 35 1.17 -8.42 0.09
C LEU A 35 -0.33 -8.18 0.29
N MET A 36 -0.87 -7.05 -0.15
CA MET A 36 -2.32 -6.77 -0.06
C MET A 36 -3.18 -7.87 -0.72
N LYS A 37 -2.74 -8.41 -1.86
CA LYS A 37 -3.45 -9.48 -2.57
C LYS A 37 -3.43 -10.79 -1.80
N ILE A 38 -2.34 -11.10 -1.11
CA ILE A 38 -2.17 -12.37 -0.40
C ILE A 38 -2.57 -12.33 1.08
N MET A 39 -2.65 -11.14 1.68
CA MET A 39 -2.79 -11.04 3.13
C MET A 39 -4.06 -11.70 3.63
N ILE A 40 -5.15 -11.63 2.87
CA ILE A 40 -6.41 -12.27 3.22
C ILE A 40 -6.24 -13.77 3.50
N PHE A 41 -5.48 -14.50 2.68
CA PHE A 41 -5.23 -15.94 2.85
C PHE A 41 -4.28 -16.25 4.01
N ILE A 42 -3.50 -15.26 4.45
CA ILE A 42 -2.52 -15.42 5.53
C ILE A 42 -3.15 -15.11 6.89
N VAL A 43 -4.14 -14.22 6.94
CA VAL A 43 -4.81 -13.81 8.20
C VAL A 43 -6.05 -14.63 8.51
N ASP A 44 -6.68 -15.25 7.51
CA ASP A 44 -7.76 -16.21 7.73
C ASP A 44 -7.26 -17.35 8.62
N GLU A 45 -7.97 -17.76 9.68
CA GLU A 45 -7.49 -18.81 10.61
C GLU A 45 -6.02 -18.66 11.11
N LEU A 46 -5.58 -17.44 11.45
CA LEU A 46 -4.19 -17.18 11.89
C LEU A 46 -3.83 -17.82 13.23
N TYR A 47 -4.80 -17.92 14.14
CA TYR A 47 -4.65 -18.47 15.49
C TYR A 47 -5.98 -19.04 16.00
N GLU A 48 -5.94 -19.87 17.03
CA GLU A 48 -7.15 -20.39 17.68
C GLU A 48 -7.87 -19.32 18.52
N ASP A 49 -9.19 -19.44 18.66
CA ASP A 49 -9.97 -18.50 19.47
C ASP A 49 -9.60 -18.63 20.95
N SER A 50 -8.98 -17.58 21.51
CA SER A 50 -8.57 -17.59 22.91
C SER A 50 -9.74 -17.39 23.89
N GLY A 51 -10.90 -16.95 23.42
CA GLY A 51 -12.05 -16.59 24.25
C GLY A 51 -11.83 -15.36 25.16
N SER A 52 -10.68 -14.68 25.07
CA SER A 52 -10.41 -13.50 25.89
C SER A 52 -11.28 -12.29 25.45
N PRO A 53 -11.69 -11.40 26.37
CA PRO A 53 -12.63 -10.32 26.07
C PRO A 53 -12.19 -9.38 24.94
N ASN A 54 -10.88 -9.17 24.81
CA ASN A 54 -10.28 -8.26 23.82
C ASN A 54 -9.65 -9.05 22.65
N PHE A 55 -10.12 -10.27 22.42
CA PHE A 55 -9.62 -11.09 21.34
C PHE A 55 -10.25 -10.69 20.01
N ILE A 56 -9.40 -10.31 19.05
CA ILE A 56 -9.85 -10.08 17.68
C ILE A 56 -9.98 -11.43 16.97
N LYS A 57 -11.19 -11.80 16.55
CA LYS A 57 -11.40 -13.02 15.77
C LYS A 57 -10.78 -12.93 14.38
N ASN A 58 -10.28 -14.05 13.84
CA ASN A 58 -9.66 -14.10 12.51
C ASN A 58 -10.59 -13.60 11.39
N ASN A 59 -11.89 -13.92 11.47
CA ASN A 59 -12.86 -13.44 10.49
C ASN A 59 -12.99 -11.91 10.48
N LYS A 60 -12.85 -11.26 11.63
CA LYS A 60 -12.86 -9.79 11.76
C LYS A 60 -11.60 -9.15 11.19
N ILE A 61 -10.43 -9.76 11.38
CA ILE A 61 -9.20 -9.32 10.72
C ILE A 61 -9.36 -9.42 9.19
N THR A 62 -9.87 -10.56 8.72
CA THR A 62 -10.12 -10.82 7.30
C THR A 62 -11.10 -9.79 6.72
N GLU A 63 -12.16 -9.46 7.45
CA GLU A 63 -13.16 -8.44 7.08
C GLU A 63 -12.53 -7.04 6.92
N VAL A 64 -11.67 -6.63 7.84
CA VAL A 64 -10.92 -5.35 7.73
C VAL A 64 -10.06 -5.32 6.48
N TYR A 65 -9.30 -6.39 6.20
CA TYR A 65 -8.45 -6.47 5.02
C TYR A 65 -9.25 -6.45 3.71
N LEU A 66 -10.41 -7.13 3.68
CA LEU A 66 -11.33 -7.11 2.54
C LEU A 66 -11.85 -5.69 2.27
N LYS A 67 -12.35 -5.01 3.31
CA LYS A 67 -12.84 -3.63 3.19
C LYS A 67 -11.72 -2.67 2.77
N TRP A 68 -10.51 -2.83 3.31
CA TRP A 68 -9.34 -2.06 2.86
C TRP A 68 -9.04 -2.27 1.39
N ASN A 69 -9.02 -3.53 0.92
CA ASN A 69 -8.76 -3.84 -0.48
C ASN A 69 -9.82 -3.23 -1.41
N LYS A 70 -11.11 -3.29 -1.02
CA LYS A 70 -12.19 -2.63 -1.77
C LYS A 70 -11.99 -1.12 -1.83
N MET A 71 -11.75 -0.49 -0.68
CA MET A 71 -11.48 0.95 -0.58
C MET A 71 -10.27 1.36 -1.43
N TYR A 72 -9.18 0.59 -1.37
CA TYR A 72 -7.98 0.82 -2.18
C TYR A 72 -8.29 0.73 -3.68
N LEU A 73 -9.03 -0.28 -4.13
CA LEU A 73 -9.39 -0.41 -5.54
C LEU A 73 -10.21 0.79 -6.03
N LEU A 74 -11.21 1.23 -5.24
CA LEU A 74 -11.99 2.43 -5.54
C LEU A 74 -11.10 3.67 -5.65
N SER A 75 -10.13 3.82 -4.73
CA SER A 75 -9.21 4.96 -4.68
C SER A 75 -8.27 5.06 -5.90
N ARG A 76 -8.12 3.99 -6.68
CA ARG A 76 -7.21 3.94 -7.84
C ARG A 76 -7.89 4.23 -9.17
N LYS A 77 -9.19 4.58 -9.17
CA LYS A 77 -9.91 4.99 -10.37
C LYS A 77 -9.23 6.20 -11.01
N GLU A 78 -9.15 6.23 -12.34
CA GLU A 78 -8.51 7.32 -13.08
C GLU A 78 -9.40 8.56 -13.18
N ASN A 79 -10.72 8.36 -13.21
CA ASN A 79 -11.72 9.42 -13.31
C ASN A 79 -12.83 9.17 -12.29
N TYR A 80 -13.25 10.22 -11.58
CA TYR A 80 -14.29 10.14 -10.56
C TYR A 80 -15.52 10.93 -11.00
N GLU A 81 -16.68 10.29 -10.88
CA GLU A 81 -17.97 10.96 -10.77
C GLU A 81 -18.27 11.22 -9.29
N GLU A 82 -19.17 12.15 -8.98
CA GLU A 82 -19.54 12.45 -7.58
C GLU A 82 -20.11 11.21 -6.86
N SER A 83 -20.80 10.33 -7.59
CA SER A 83 -21.29 9.04 -7.10
C SER A 83 -20.14 8.12 -6.65
N ASP A 84 -19.01 8.10 -7.38
CA ASP A 84 -17.82 7.35 -7.00
C ASP A 84 -17.18 7.89 -5.73
N VAL A 85 -17.13 9.23 -5.59
CA VAL A 85 -16.55 9.88 -4.41
C VAL A 85 -17.42 9.59 -3.18
N THR A 86 -18.75 9.62 -3.32
CA THR A 86 -19.68 9.21 -2.25
C THR A 86 -19.47 7.75 -1.86
N LEU A 87 -19.41 6.83 -2.83
CA LEU A 87 -19.17 5.40 -2.58
C LEU A 87 -17.82 5.16 -1.89
N LEU A 88 -16.78 5.91 -2.28
CA LEU A 88 -15.47 5.85 -1.65
C LEU A 88 -15.53 6.35 -0.20
N GLN A 89 -16.20 7.48 0.06
CA GLN A 89 -16.36 8.00 1.42
C GLN A 89 -17.11 7.02 2.33
N GLU A 90 -18.19 6.41 1.85
CA GLU A 90 -18.92 5.38 2.58
C GLU A 90 -18.02 4.18 2.90
N SER A 91 -17.26 3.72 1.92
CA SER A 91 -16.30 2.61 2.09
C SER A 91 -15.19 2.95 3.10
N ILE A 92 -14.68 4.18 3.08
CA ILE A 92 -13.69 4.68 4.05
C ILE A 92 -14.29 4.70 5.46
N ASN A 93 -15.51 5.23 5.61
CA ASN A 93 -16.16 5.35 6.91
C ASN A 93 -16.46 3.98 7.53
N GLU A 94 -16.99 3.04 6.73
CA GLU A 94 -17.23 1.67 7.18
C GLU A 94 -15.93 0.97 7.60
N TRP A 95 -14.89 1.08 6.78
CA TRP A 95 -13.60 0.48 7.09
C TRP A 95 -12.98 1.11 8.34
N ALA A 96 -12.97 2.43 8.45
CA ALA A 96 -12.38 3.15 9.58
C ALA A 96 -13.10 2.83 10.89
N LYS A 97 -14.44 2.76 10.88
CA LYS A 97 -15.22 2.36 12.05
C LYS A 97 -14.81 0.98 12.54
N LEU A 98 -14.79 -0.01 11.65
CA LEU A 98 -14.38 -1.38 11.98
C LEU A 98 -12.91 -1.43 12.44
N PHE A 99 -12.01 -0.73 11.76
CA PHE A 99 -10.59 -0.70 12.11
C PHE A 99 -10.36 -0.10 13.51
N ILE A 100 -11.02 1.02 13.82
CA ILE A 100 -10.89 1.67 15.13
C ILE A 100 -11.48 0.77 16.22
N GLU A 101 -12.67 0.21 16.01
CA GLU A 101 -13.31 -0.70 16.97
C GLU A 101 -12.41 -1.89 17.32
N LEU A 102 -11.77 -2.50 16.32
CA LEU A 102 -10.94 -3.69 16.55
C LEU A 102 -9.56 -3.38 17.14
N PHE A 103 -8.90 -2.28 16.75
CA PHE A 103 -7.49 -2.07 17.08
C PHE A 103 -7.23 -1.00 18.14
N LYS A 104 -8.24 -0.22 18.56
CA LYS A 104 -8.04 0.89 19.50
C LYS A 104 -7.44 0.43 20.83
N GLU A 105 -7.96 -0.64 21.41
CA GLU A 105 -7.48 -1.17 22.70
C GLU A 105 -6.07 -1.77 22.62
N HIS A 106 -5.64 -2.19 21.43
CA HIS A 106 -4.31 -2.75 21.20
C HIS A 106 -3.27 -1.69 20.82
N SER A 107 -3.69 -0.42 20.65
CA SER A 107 -2.83 0.66 20.22
C SER A 107 -2.50 1.62 21.35
N LYS A 108 -1.24 1.65 21.78
CA LYS A 108 -0.74 2.63 22.77
C LYS A 108 -0.92 4.09 22.36
N SER A 109 -0.93 4.37 21.05
CA SER A 109 -1.10 5.71 20.49
C SER A 109 -2.54 6.03 20.11
N GLU A 110 -3.53 5.24 20.55
CA GLU A 110 -4.96 5.41 20.20
C GLU A 110 -5.23 5.56 18.70
N LEU A 111 -4.44 4.89 17.85
CA LEU A 111 -4.53 4.94 16.39
C LEU A 111 -4.38 6.35 15.79
N GLN A 112 -3.63 7.24 16.46
CA GLN A 112 -3.26 8.57 15.94
C GLN A 112 -2.23 8.49 14.79
N PHE A 113 -2.60 7.80 13.70
CA PHE A 113 -1.79 7.69 12.51
C PHE A 113 -2.15 8.80 11.52
N PRO A 114 -1.19 9.64 11.08
CA PRO A 114 -1.45 10.68 10.09
C PRO A 114 -2.08 10.13 8.80
N LYS A 115 -1.71 8.90 8.41
CA LYS A 115 -2.32 8.22 7.25
C LYS A 115 -3.80 7.92 7.47
N LEU A 116 -4.18 7.42 8.66
CA LEU A 116 -5.59 7.15 8.96
C LEU A 116 -6.41 8.45 8.91
N HIS A 117 -5.88 9.52 9.52
CA HIS A 117 -6.50 10.85 9.46
C HIS A 117 -6.66 11.34 8.01
N SER A 118 -5.62 11.21 7.19
CA SER A 118 -5.67 11.57 5.77
C SER A 118 -6.77 10.82 5.02
N TRP A 119 -6.86 9.50 5.20
CA TRP A 119 -7.91 8.69 4.57
C TRP A 119 -9.31 9.13 4.97
N VAL A 120 -9.57 9.30 6.26
CA VAL A 120 -10.92 9.60 6.77
C VAL A 120 -11.38 11.00 6.38
N PHE A 121 -10.51 12.01 6.45
CA PHE A 121 -10.93 13.41 6.38
C PHE A 121 -10.57 14.11 5.06
N HIS A 122 -9.51 13.67 4.37
CA HIS A 122 -8.90 14.49 3.30
C HIS A 122 -8.92 13.83 1.93
N ILE A 123 -9.04 12.51 1.81
CA ILE A 123 -8.97 11.85 0.50
C ILE A 123 -10.10 12.28 -0.43
N CYS A 124 -11.35 12.25 0.03
CA CYS A 124 -12.49 12.60 -0.83
C CYS A 124 -12.55 14.10 -1.15
N SER A 125 -12.12 14.98 -0.26
CA SER A 125 -11.99 16.42 -0.57
C SER A 125 -10.87 16.66 -1.58
N SER A 126 -9.72 16.02 -1.40
CA SER A 126 -8.59 16.10 -2.33
C SER A 126 -8.97 15.60 -3.73
N ILE A 127 -9.79 14.54 -3.83
CA ILE A 127 -10.27 14.03 -5.12
C ILE A 127 -11.15 15.06 -5.84
N ARG A 128 -12.03 15.75 -5.11
CA ARG A 128 -12.90 16.79 -5.69
C ARG A 128 -12.11 18.01 -6.17
N GLU A 129 -11.06 18.38 -5.44
CA GLU A 129 -10.27 19.58 -5.75
C GLU A 129 -9.20 19.32 -6.82
N PHE A 130 -8.51 18.18 -6.76
CA PHE A 130 -7.32 17.89 -7.56
C PHE A 130 -7.50 16.72 -8.54
N GLY A 131 -8.65 16.05 -8.55
CA GLY A 131 -8.91 14.88 -9.37
C GLY A 131 -8.34 13.59 -8.78
N ALA A 132 -8.12 12.58 -9.62
CA ALA A 132 -7.69 11.27 -9.13
C ALA A 132 -6.38 11.31 -8.34
N ILE A 133 -6.30 10.52 -7.26
CA ILE A 133 -5.14 10.45 -6.36
C ILE A 133 -3.82 10.24 -7.13
N ASN A 134 -3.87 9.42 -8.18
CA ASN A 134 -2.71 9.10 -9.02
C ASN A 134 -2.08 10.35 -9.67
N GLY A 135 -2.87 11.40 -9.91
CA GLY A 135 -2.43 12.64 -10.55
C GLY A 135 -1.48 13.49 -9.70
N TYR A 136 -1.50 13.33 -8.37
CA TYR A 136 -0.68 14.13 -7.46
C TYR A 136 0.18 13.29 -6.48
N THR A 137 0.33 11.98 -6.73
CA THR A 137 1.28 11.16 -5.97
C THR A 137 2.73 11.37 -6.42
N THR A 138 3.69 11.11 -5.54
CA THR A 138 5.13 11.16 -5.85
C THR A 138 5.62 9.93 -6.64
N GLU A 139 4.77 8.93 -6.92
CA GLU A 139 5.16 7.67 -7.56
C GLU A 139 5.87 7.91 -8.91
N THR A 140 5.35 8.85 -9.72
CA THR A 140 5.95 9.22 -11.02
C THR A 140 7.31 9.88 -10.84
N TYR A 141 7.42 10.85 -9.94
CA TYR A 141 8.69 11.54 -9.67
C TYR A 141 9.74 10.59 -9.11
N GLU A 142 9.37 9.70 -8.19
CA GLU A 142 10.27 8.68 -7.63
C GLU A 142 10.77 7.70 -8.71
N SER A 143 9.90 7.32 -9.66
CA SER A 143 10.26 6.47 -10.79
C SER A 143 11.23 7.18 -11.73
N LEU A 144 10.94 8.43 -12.10
CA LEU A 144 11.82 9.25 -12.93
C LEU A 144 13.17 9.48 -12.26
N HIS A 145 13.20 9.82 -10.98
CA HIS A 145 14.45 10.01 -10.24
C HIS A 145 15.29 8.71 -10.19
N LYS A 146 14.64 7.54 -10.09
CA LYS A 146 15.34 6.26 -10.15
C LYS A 146 16.00 6.04 -11.52
N ASP A 147 15.30 6.34 -12.60
CA ASP A 147 15.72 6.03 -13.96
C ASP A 147 16.68 7.06 -14.55
N TYR A 148 16.44 8.35 -14.31
CA TYR A 148 17.23 9.45 -14.89
C TYR A 148 18.36 9.93 -13.99
N VAL A 149 18.33 9.65 -12.68
CA VAL A 149 19.37 10.09 -11.75
C VAL A 149 20.09 8.91 -11.13
N LYS A 150 19.41 8.05 -10.36
CA LYS A 150 20.10 6.99 -9.58
C LYS A 150 20.81 5.97 -10.46
N LYS A 151 20.17 5.49 -11.54
CA LYS A 151 20.77 4.52 -12.47
C LYS A 151 21.99 5.12 -13.19
N PRO A 152 21.89 6.27 -13.90
CA PRO A 152 23.04 6.93 -14.52
C PRO A 152 24.14 7.27 -13.52
N TYR A 153 23.78 7.79 -12.34
CA TYR A 153 24.76 8.11 -11.30
C TYR A 153 25.61 6.89 -10.92
N LYS A 154 25.03 5.70 -10.78
CA LYS A 154 25.80 4.48 -10.47
C LYS A 154 26.81 4.10 -11.56
N LEU A 155 26.59 4.53 -12.79
CA LEU A 155 27.47 4.27 -13.93
C LEU A 155 28.57 5.34 -14.09
N THR A 156 28.55 6.43 -13.31
CA THR A 156 29.56 7.49 -13.36
C THR A 156 30.81 7.15 -12.55
N ASN A 157 31.94 7.76 -12.93
CA ASN A 157 33.19 7.69 -12.16
C ASN A 157 33.28 8.74 -11.03
N LYS A 158 32.16 9.41 -10.73
CA LYS A 158 32.02 10.47 -9.71
C LYS A 158 32.79 11.77 -9.94
N LYS A 159 33.43 11.97 -11.10
CA LYS A 159 33.96 13.26 -11.54
C LYS A 159 33.01 13.92 -12.54
N GLU A 160 32.82 15.24 -12.48
CA GLU A 160 31.94 15.96 -13.41
C GLU A 160 30.57 15.26 -13.58
N ILE A 161 29.95 14.91 -12.45
CA ILE A 161 28.82 13.96 -12.36
C ILE A 161 27.67 14.37 -13.28
N GLU A 162 27.32 15.65 -13.29
CA GLU A 162 26.20 16.18 -14.08
C GLU A 162 26.42 15.94 -15.58
N LYS A 163 27.61 16.25 -16.10
CA LYS A 163 27.97 16.02 -17.52
C LYS A 163 27.89 14.54 -17.87
N GLN A 164 28.33 13.65 -16.97
CA GLN A 164 28.27 12.21 -17.20
C GLN A 164 26.83 11.68 -17.16
N ILE A 165 26.02 12.11 -16.21
CA ILE A 165 24.60 11.74 -16.14
C ILE A 165 23.88 12.18 -17.42
N MET A 166 24.07 13.44 -17.84
CA MET A 166 23.47 13.96 -19.07
C MET A 166 23.86 13.13 -20.29
N LYS A 167 25.15 12.77 -20.42
CA LYS A 167 25.65 11.93 -21.51
C LYS A 167 25.09 10.50 -21.47
N ILE A 168 24.96 9.91 -20.29
CA ILE A 168 24.42 8.55 -20.13
C ILE A 168 22.92 8.53 -20.46
N VAL A 169 22.17 9.51 -19.96
CA VAL A 169 20.73 9.64 -20.25
C VAL A 169 20.49 9.86 -21.74
N SER A 170 21.30 10.69 -22.40
CA SER A 170 21.19 10.93 -23.84
C SER A 170 21.53 9.72 -24.72
N ILE A 171 22.21 8.70 -24.18
CA ILE A 171 22.54 7.45 -24.89
C ILE A 171 21.49 6.36 -24.64
N LEU A 172 20.86 6.36 -23.46
CA LEU A 172 19.94 5.30 -23.05
C LEU A 172 18.48 5.54 -23.45
N PHE A 173 18.10 6.79 -23.70
CA PHE A 173 16.70 7.20 -23.90
C PHE A 173 16.47 7.95 -25.22
N TRP A 174 17.50 8.08 -26.06
CA TRP A 174 17.46 8.66 -27.42
C TRP A 174 18.31 7.79 -28.34
#